data_AF-A0A7C3GRZ8-F1
#
_entry.id   AF-A0A7C3GRZ8-F1
#
_cell.length_a   1.000
_cell.length_b   1.000
_cell.length_c   1.000
_cell.angle_alpha   90.00
_cell.angle_beta   90.00
_cell.angle_gamma   90.00
#
_symmetry.space_group_name_H-M   'P 1'
#
loop_
_entity.id
_entity.type
_entity.pdbx_description
1 polymer ?
#
loop_
_entity_poly.entity_id
_entity_poly.type
_entity_poly.pdbx_seq_one_letter_code
_entity_poly.pdbx_strand_id
1 'polypeptide(L)'
;MNQEQSSNQSKCTERLLFEQYGPLLTLHQTAELFHRTVDGLRVSLGRDTEFSNQLRPARRKIGRRVYFRTSVIARLIEEGRL
;
A
#
# COMPACT_ATOMS: atom_id res chain seq x y z
N MET A 1 13.97 0.94 32.32
CA MET A 1 13.16 0.28 31.28
C MET A 1 13.14 1.20 30.06
N ASN A 2 14.18 1.17 29.22
CA ASN A 2 14.32 2.07 28.08
C ASN A 2 14.84 1.29 26.87
N GLN A 3 13.95 0.57 26.18
CA GLN A 3 14.24 -0.04 24.88
C GLN A 3 12.93 -0.18 24.08
N GLU A 4 12.41 0.90 23.50
CA GLU A 4 11.29 0.75 22.54
C GLU A 4 11.15 1.89 21.53
N GLN A 5 12.20 2.72 21.34
CA GLN A 5 12.09 3.90 20.48
C GLN A 5 12.78 3.80 19.11
N SER A 6 13.58 2.76 18.85
CA SER A 6 14.18 2.58 17.51
C SER A 6 13.30 1.78 16.53
N SER A 7 12.10 1.33 16.92
CA SER A 7 11.19 0.51 16.09
C SER A 7 9.86 1.20 15.69
N ASN A 8 9.72 2.50 15.97
CA ASN A 8 8.40 3.16 15.98
C ASN A 8 7.94 3.80 14.66
N GLN A 9 8.83 4.01 13.68
CA GLN A 9 8.41 4.65 12.42
C GLN A 9 7.53 3.72 11.58
N SER A 10 7.92 2.45 11.41
CA SER A 10 7.18 1.48 10.59
C SER A 10 5.78 1.13 11.08
N LYS A 11 5.56 1.27 12.39
CA LYS A 11 4.24 1.08 12.99
C LYS A 11 3.34 2.30 12.85
N CYS A 12 3.90 3.49 12.58
CA CYS A 12 3.12 4.73 12.54
C CYS A 12 2.29 4.80 11.25
N THR A 13 2.92 4.67 10.09
CA THR A 13 2.24 4.72 8.79
C THR A 13 1.24 3.59 8.63
N GLU A 14 1.63 2.37 9.03
CA GLU A 14 0.75 1.21 9.02
C GLU A 14 -0.48 1.42 9.90
N ARG A 15 -0.31 1.91 11.14
CA ARG A 15 -1.46 2.20 12.02
C ARG A 15 -2.38 3.27 11.45
N LEU A 16 -1.83 4.37 10.91
CA LEU A 16 -2.64 5.43 10.31
C LEU A 16 -3.51 4.91 9.16
N LEU A 17 -2.90 4.16 8.24
CA LEU A 17 -3.63 3.56 7.13
C LEU A 17 -4.62 2.48 7.59
N PHE A 18 -4.28 1.73 8.63
CA PHE A 18 -5.15 0.71 9.19
C PHE A 18 -6.37 1.32 9.88
N GLU A 19 -6.19 2.39 10.65
CA GLU A 19 -7.29 3.12 11.30
C GLU A 19 -8.22 3.78 10.28
N GLN A 20 -7.67 4.30 9.18
CA GLN A 20 -8.46 4.98 8.15
C GLN A 20 -9.15 4.05 7.15
N TYR A 21 -8.48 2.98 6.72
CA TYR A 21 -8.95 2.12 5.62
C TYR A 21 -9.16 0.65 6.02
N GLY A 22 -8.70 0.25 7.20
CA GLY A 22 -8.71 -1.14 7.65
C GLY A 22 -7.52 -1.95 7.11
N PRO A 23 -7.58 -3.30 7.18
CA PRO A 23 -6.48 -4.20 6.77
C PRO A 23 -6.26 -4.28 5.25
N LEU A 24 -7.23 -3.83 4.45
CA LEU A 24 -7.24 -3.97 3.00
C LEU A 24 -7.73 -2.69 2.34
N LEU A 25 -6.87 -2.07 1.53
CA LEU A 25 -7.24 -0.93 0.70
C LEU A 25 -7.86 -1.41 -0.61
N THR A 26 -8.88 -0.70 -1.06
CA THR A 26 -9.41 -0.85 -2.41
C THR A 26 -8.48 -0.20 -3.44
N LEU A 27 -8.67 -0.55 -4.72
CA LEU A 27 -7.95 0.08 -5.82
C LEU A 27 -8.10 1.61 -5.85
N HIS A 28 -9.29 2.13 -5.52
CA HIS A 28 -9.54 3.58 -5.49
C HIS A 28 -8.75 4.26 -4.38
N GLN A 29 -8.81 3.74 -3.15
CA GLN A 29 -8.05 4.27 -2.01
C GLN A 29 -6.55 4.20 -2.24
N THR A 30 -6.09 3.10 -2.86
CA THR A 30 -4.67 2.94 -3.22
C THR A 30 -4.23 3.98 -4.25
N ALA A 31 -5.09 4.28 -5.24
CA ALA A 31 -4.80 5.31 -6.24
C ALA A 31 -4.74 6.72 -5.62
N GLU A 32 -5.71 7.02 -4.73
CA GLU A 32 -5.76 8.28 -3.97
C GLU A 32 -4.52 8.48 -3.11
N LEU A 33 -4.09 7.42 -2.41
CA LEU A 33 -2.91 7.43 -1.55
C LEU A 33 -1.61 7.70 -2.34
N PHE A 34 -1.55 7.25 -3.59
CA PHE A 34 -0.40 7.51 -4.48
C PHE A 34 -0.58 8.74 -5.37
N HIS A 35 -1.62 9.55 -5.15
CA HIS A 35 -1.97 10.70 -5.99
C HIS A 35 -2.03 10.37 -7.49
N ARG A 36 -2.46 9.15 -7.83
CA ARG A 36 -2.61 8.68 -9.22
C ARG A 36 -4.07 8.49 -9.55
N THR A 37 -4.39 8.56 -10.84
CA THR A 37 -5.73 8.18 -11.32
C THR A 37 -5.89 6.67 -11.22
N VAL A 38 -7.13 6.22 -10.96
CA VAL A 38 -7.46 4.79 -10.86
C VAL A 38 -7.16 4.04 -12.15
N ASP A 39 -7.42 4.66 -13.30
CA ASP A 39 -7.12 4.09 -14.61
C ASP A 39 -5.61 4.04 -14.88
N GLY A 40 -4.86 5.10 -14.52
CA GLY A 40 -3.40 5.08 -14.59
C GLY A 40 -2.80 3.99 -13.70
N LEU A 41 -3.39 3.74 -12.52
CA LEU A 41 -3.00 2.65 -11.64
C LEU A 41 -3.34 1.28 -12.24
N ARG A 42 -4.51 1.11 -12.86
CA ARG A 42 -4.87 -0.13 -13.57
C ARG A 42 -3.91 -0.45 -14.71
N VAL A 43 -3.60 0.54 -15.55
CA VAL A 43 -2.67 0.38 -16.68
C VAL A 43 -1.29 -0.01 -16.15
N SER A 44 -0.80 0.68 -15.12
CA SER A 44 0.48 0.37 -14.50
C SER A 44 0.50 -1.06 -13.95
N LEU A 45 -0.57 -1.51 -13.29
CA LEU A 45 -0.72 -2.87 -12.77
C LEU A 45 -0.84 -3.96 -13.84
N GLY A 46 -1.24 -3.59 -15.06
CA GLY A 46 -1.28 -4.49 -16.21
C GLY A 46 0.03 -4.56 -16.99
N ARG A 47 0.97 -3.64 -16.74
CA ARG A 47 2.29 -3.57 -17.36
C ARG A 47 3.35 -4.09 -16.38
N ASP A 48 4.47 -4.59 -16.89
CA ASP A 48 5.63 -4.96 -16.06
C ASP A 48 6.52 -3.73 -15.84
N THR A 49 6.06 -2.84 -14.96
CA THR A 49 6.82 -1.67 -14.50
C THR A 49 7.42 -1.94 -13.13
N GLU A 50 8.44 -1.17 -12.75
CA GLU A 50 9.03 -1.25 -11.41
C GLU A 50 7.96 -1.05 -10.32
N PHE A 51 7.11 -0.05 -10.49
CA PHE A 51 5.97 0.21 -9.61
C PHE A 51 5.02 -0.99 -9.50
N SER A 52 4.67 -1.64 -10.62
CA SER A 52 3.76 -2.78 -10.58
C SER A 52 4.39 -3.99 -9.88
N ASN A 53 5.69 -4.20 -10.08
CA ASN A 53 6.45 -5.26 -9.40
C ASN A 53 6.48 -5.07 -7.89
N GLN A 54 6.60 -3.83 -7.42
CA GLN A 54 6.54 -3.51 -6.00
C GLN A 54 5.11 -3.65 -5.42
N LEU A 55 4.06 -3.35 -6.19
CA LEU A 55 2.67 -3.43 -5.73
C LEU A 55 2.08 -4.86 -5.78
N ARG A 56 2.62 -5.74 -6.63
CA ARG A 56 2.21 -7.16 -6.74
C ARG A 56 2.17 -7.90 -5.41
N PRO A 57 3.18 -7.85 -4.51
CA PRO A 57 3.13 -8.54 -3.23
C PRO A 57 1.99 -8.05 -2.32
N ALA A 58 1.61 -6.77 -2.41
CA ALA A 58 0.49 -6.20 -1.67
C ALA A 58 -0.87 -6.66 -2.21
N ARG A 59 -0.96 -6.97 -3.51
CA ARG A 59 -2.20 -7.28 -4.22
C ARG A 59 -2.86 -8.56 -3.74
N ARG A 60 -4.16 -8.52 -3.44
CA ARG A 60 -5.00 -9.66 -3.10
C ARG A 60 -6.31 -9.59 -3.88
N LYS A 61 -6.58 -10.63 -4.67
CA LYS A 61 -7.85 -10.76 -5.40
C LYS A 61 -8.85 -11.48 -4.52
N ILE A 62 -9.96 -10.82 -4.21
CA ILE A 62 -11.07 -11.38 -3.43
C ILE A 62 -12.33 -11.27 -4.30
N GLY A 63 -12.79 -12.41 -4.81
CA GLY A 63 -13.85 -12.47 -5.82
C GLY A 63 -13.48 -11.68 -7.09
N ARG A 64 -14.33 -10.74 -7.47
CA ARG A 64 -14.14 -9.85 -8.65
C ARG A 64 -13.32 -8.59 -8.34
N ARG A 65 -12.99 -8.34 -7.07
CA ARG A 65 -12.33 -7.11 -6.62
C ARG A 65 -10.87 -7.37 -6.27
N VAL A 66 -10.05 -6.34 -6.47
CA VAL A 66 -8.65 -6.33 -6.08
C VAL A 66 -8.50 -5.40 -4.89
N TYR A 67 -7.83 -5.93 -3.87
CA TYR A 67 -7.48 -5.25 -2.64
C TYR A 67 -5.97 -5.23 -2.47
N PHE A 68 -5.48 -4.36 -1.59
CA PHE A 68 -4.07 -4.21 -1.27
C PHE A 68 -3.88 -4.26 0.23
N ARG A 69 -2.89 -5.04 0.69
CA ARG A 69 -2.58 -5.15 2.13
C ARG A 69 -2.03 -3.84 2.65
N THR A 70 -2.67 -3.31 3.69
CA THR A 70 -2.26 -2.05 4.33
C THR A 70 -0.83 -2.08 4.84
N SER A 71 -0.42 -3.17 5.48
CA SER A 71 0.94 -3.34 5.98
C SER A 71 2.01 -3.25 4.89
N VAL A 72 1.73 -3.80 3.71
CA VAL A 72 2.66 -3.76 2.57
C VAL A 72 2.66 -2.38 1.92
N ILE A 73 1.49 -1.74 1.78
CA ILE A 73 1.38 -0.39 1.24
C ILE A 73 2.08 0.63 2.14
N ALA A 74 1.91 0.54 3.46
CA ALA A 74 2.61 1.38 4.42
C ALA A 74 4.14 1.28 4.25
N ARG A 75 4.63 0.04 4.13
CA ARG A 75 6.05 -0.22 3.91
C ARG A 75 6.56 0.38 2.59
N LEU A 76 5.78 0.30 1.52
CA LEU A 76 6.16 0.89 0.23
C LEU A 76 6.26 2.42 0.29
N ILE A 77 5.38 3.06 1.05
CA ILE A 77 5.41 4.52 1.28
C ILE A 77 6.67 4.90 2.08
N GLU A 78 6.99 4.12 3.11
CA GLU A 78 8.16 4.38 3.96
C GLU A 78 9.49 4.14 3.26
N GLU A 79 9.58 3.09 2.44
CA GLU A 79 10.79 2.79 1.67
C GLU A 79 11.03 3.82 0.56
N GLY A 80 10.08 4.72 0.28
CA GLY A 80 10.21 5.79 -0.71
C GLY A 80 10.49 5.27 -2.13
N ARG A 81 10.17 4.00 -2.42
CA ARG A 81 10.50 3.34 -3.71
C ARG A 81 9.53 3.69 -4.84
N LEU A 82 8.95 4.90 -4.81
CA LEU A 82 7.87 5.33 -5.69
C LEU A 82 8.21 6.58 -6.48
#